data_AF-A0A601Z3P6-F1
#
_entry.id   AF-A0A601Z3P6-F1
#
_cell.length_a   1.000
_cell.length_b   1.000
_cell.length_c   1.000
_cell.angle_alpha   90.00
_cell.angle_beta   90.00
_cell.angle_gamma   90.00
#
_symmetry.space_group_name_H-M   'P 1'
#
loop_
_entity.id
_entity.type
_entity.pdbx_description
1 polymer ?
#
loop_
_entity_poly.entity_id
_entity_poly.type
_entity_poly.pdbx_seq_one_letter_code
_entity_poly.pdbx_strand_id
1 'polypeptide(L)'
;MRLNKLPGYGLPELAFWPQPKYERNEWSIYCLKLRTDGTPAWYRHFVDRGTEYRAYGDDYEDYQTAKERALELNKSVDFNIDELPLSPAEKESLRLKVEKALTAKMRLMDEEHMMFNEAAKRHAKSPRVSIEELILKPDNENLRPLLFEALKQMPYLHFVLLPTFRVYLQLTGPNTWEWSYAGVREAKIGYKERIARGFGLSGAAHWGKTKATIRSMLLPQANKLLQHASVKRMLDEALRNGQRVLVSGNFVFWFEDKNQIGWSVKAVNESENTSNGNTLWKEGTIISKNHGRIVVLPYTKESGEHVRGYTKNAPNDGNALPRHKNEYVELPFEVLEGDLMIGLLGELNYE
;
A
#
# COMPACT_ATOMS: atom_id res chain seq x y z
N MET A 1 -30.44 -3.54 4.05
CA MET A 1 -30.63 -4.43 2.87
C MET A 1 -30.56 -5.87 3.37
N ARG A 2 -31.25 -6.85 2.77
CA ARG A 2 -31.08 -8.27 3.17
C ARG A 2 -29.76 -8.83 2.63
N LEU A 3 -29.07 -9.67 3.38
CA LEU A 3 -27.83 -10.34 2.93
C LEU A 3 -28.05 -11.06 1.59
N ASN A 4 -29.13 -11.84 1.49
CA ASN A 4 -29.50 -12.59 0.29
C ASN A 4 -29.95 -11.76 -0.93
N LYS A 5 -29.82 -10.43 -0.88
CA LYS A 5 -30.05 -9.51 -2.01
C LYS A 5 -28.78 -8.72 -2.39
N LEU A 6 -27.64 -8.97 -1.75
CA LEU A 6 -26.38 -8.26 -2.01
C LEU A 6 -25.68 -8.78 -3.28
N PRO A 7 -24.95 -7.92 -4.02
CA PRO A 7 -24.07 -8.36 -5.10
C PRO A 7 -23.01 -9.35 -4.58
N GLY A 8 -22.92 -10.53 -5.20
CA GLY A 8 -21.97 -11.56 -4.79
C GLY A 8 -22.40 -12.41 -3.58
N TYR A 9 -23.66 -12.29 -3.13
CA TYR A 9 -24.22 -13.26 -2.19
C TYR A 9 -24.23 -14.67 -2.81
N GLY A 10 -23.91 -15.69 -2.01
CA GLY A 10 -23.86 -17.10 -2.45
C GLY A 10 -22.68 -17.48 -3.35
N LEU A 11 -21.86 -16.51 -3.80
CA LEU A 11 -20.60 -16.82 -4.48
C LEU A 11 -19.52 -17.22 -3.46
N PRO A 12 -18.70 -18.27 -3.74
CA PRO A 12 -17.60 -18.71 -2.89
C PRO A 12 -16.63 -17.60 -2.52
N GLU A 13 -16.12 -17.62 -1.29
CA GLU A 13 -15.24 -16.62 -0.72
C GLU A 13 -13.79 -17.13 -0.70
N LEU A 14 -12.85 -16.32 -1.18
CA LEU A 14 -11.49 -16.75 -1.52
C LEU A 14 -10.40 -16.03 -0.72
N ALA A 15 -10.62 -14.76 -0.37
CA ALA A 15 -9.69 -13.92 0.39
C ALA A 15 -10.36 -12.61 0.84
N PHE A 16 -9.90 -12.00 1.93
CA PHE A 16 -10.40 -10.74 2.47
C PHE A 16 -9.30 -9.67 2.55
N TRP A 17 -9.66 -8.40 2.33
CA TRP A 17 -8.80 -7.24 2.60
C TRP A 17 -9.61 -5.95 2.74
N PRO A 18 -9.20 -4.97 3.57
CA PRO A 18 -9.81 -3.64 3.61
C PRO A 18 -9.57 -2.79 2.35
N GLN A 19 -10.48 -1.84 2.11
CA GLN A 19 -10.33 -0.73 1.16
C GLN A 19 -10.93 0.56 1.75
N PRO A 20 -10.42 1.75 1.39
CA PRO A 20 -10.93 3.02 1.95
C PRO A 20 -12.32 3.36 1.41
N LYS A 21 -13.25 3.60 2.33
CA LYS A 21 -14.62 4.06 2.06
C LYS A 21 -14.61 5.59 2.06
N TYR A 22 -14.07 6.16 0.98
CA TYR A 22 -13.74 7.58 0.83
C TYR A 22 -14.81 8.54 1.34
N GLU A 23 -16.08 8.28 1.01
CA GLU A 23 -17.24 9.13 1.31
C GLU A 23 -17.59 9.18 2.81
N ARG A 24 -16.86 8.42 3.64
CA ARG A 24 -16.99 8.38 5.10
C ARG A 24 -15.68 8.54 5.86
N ASN A 25 -14.52 8.49 5.18
CA ASN A 25 -13.20 8.39 5.82
C ASN A 25 -13.04 7.14 6.73
N GLU A 26 -13.88 6.12 6.50
CA GLU A 26 -13.85 4.79 7.13
C GLU A 26 -13.09 3.79 6.22
N TRP A 27 -12.84 2.58 6.70
CA TRP A 27 -12.33 1.43 5.94
C TRP A 27 -13.39 0.32 5.88
N SER A 28 -13.66 -0.20 4.68
CA SER A 28 -14.57 -1.34 4.48
C SER A 28 -13.78 -2.61 4.20
N ILE A 29 -14.12 -3.71 4.85
CA ILE A 29 -13.68 -5.04 4.42
C ILE A 29 -14.35 -5.37 3.08
N TYR A 30 -13.58 -5.98 2.20
CA TYR A 30 -14.07 -6.58 0.97
C TYR A 30 -13.63 -8.05 0.90
N CYS A 31 -14.45 -8.86 0.26
CA CYS A 31 -14.17 -10.25 -0.08
C CYS A 31 -13.72 -10.35 -1.56
N LEU A 32 -12.84 -11.29 -1.86
CA LEU A 32 -12.57 -11.82 -3.19
C LEU A 32 -13.48 -13.02 -3.37
N LYS A 33 -14.31 -13.03 -4.41
CA LYS A 33 -15.27 -14.11 -4.64
C LYS A 33 -15.11 -14.75 -6.00
N LEU A 34 -15.31 -16.07 -6.07
CA LEU A 34 -15.35 -16.80 -7.34
C LEU A 34 -16.68 -16.53 -8.03
N ARG A 35 -16.64 -15.90 -9.21
CA ARG A 35 -17.83 -15.71 -10.05
C ARG A 35 -18.15 -16.99 -10.82
N THR A 36 -19.40 -17.10 -11.28
CA THR A 36 -19.89 -18.23 -12.07
C THR A 36 -19.22 -18.39 -13.44
N ASP A 37 -18.47 -17.39 -13.89
CA ASP A 37 -17.61 -17.42 -15.09
C ASP A 37 -16.15 -17.83 -14.77
N GLY A 38 -15.88 -18.32 -13.55
CA GLY A 38 -14.55 -18.72 -13.09
C GLY A 38 -13.62 -17.56 -12.73
N THR A 39 -14.06 -16.30 -12.83
CA THR A 39 -13.21 -15.14 -12.53
C THR A 39 -13.29 -14.73 -11.04
N PRO A 40 -12.15 -14.48 -10.36
CA PRO A 40 -12.15 -13.96 -9.00
C PRO A 40 -12.34 -12.44 -9.01
N ALA A 41 -13.31 -11.92 -8.25
CA ALA A 41 -13.70 -10.50 -8.28
C ALA A 41 -13.93 -9.87 -6.89
N TRP A 42 -13.85 -8.54 -6.83
CA TRP A 42 -13.88 -7.76 -5.59
C TRP A 42 -15.29 -7.28 -5.23
N TYR A 43 -15.85 -7.82 -4.13
CA TYR A 43 -17.15 -7.46 -3.57
C TYR A 43 -16.99 -6.93 -2.15
N ARG A 44 -17.79 -5.95 -1.74
CA ARG A 44 -17.79 -5.46 -0.36
C ARG A 44 -18.32 -6.55 0.58
N HIS A 45 -17.67 -6.72 1.73
CA HIS A 45 -18.12 -7.66 2.75
C HIS A 45 -19.22 -7.04 3.62
N PHE A 46 -20.15 -7.88 4.08
CA PHE A 46 -21.28 -7.47 4.91
C PHE A 46 -21.54 -8.55 5.95
N VAL A 47 -21.72 -8.12 7.20
CA VAL A 47 -22.01 -9.00 8.34
C VAL A 47 -23.49 -8.94 8.71
N ASP A 48 -24.03 -10.04 9.24
CA ASP A 48 -25.19 -9.97 10.11
C ASP A 48 -24.76 -9.46 11.49
N ARG A 49 -25.68 -8.84 12.24
CA ARG A 49 -25.47 -8.40 13.63
C ARG A 49 -26.60 -8.86 14.56
N GLY A 50 -27.23 -9.99 14.23
CA GLY A 50 -28.31 -10.60 15.01
C GLY A 50 -29.66 -9.89 14.86
N THR A 51 -29.81 -9.04 13.84
CA THR A 51 -31.07 -8.33 13.57
C THR A 51 -31.65 -8.82 12.26
N GLU A 52 -32.78 -9.53 12.32
CA GLU A 52 -33.35 -10.19 11.15
C GLU A 52 -33.44 -9.26 9.93
N TYR A 53 -33.05 -9.79 8.77
CA TYR A 53 -33.17 -9.14 7.45
C TYR A 53 -32.29 -7.89 7.22
N ARG A 54 -31.31 -7.58 8.09
CA ARG A 54 -30.41 -6.42 7.93
C ARG A 54 -28.93 -6.81 7.86
N ALA A 55 -28.37 -6.75 6.66
CA ALA A 55 -26.94 -6.72 6.42
C ALA A 55 -26.34 -5.36 6.82
N TYR A 56 -25.20 -5.39 7.51
CA TYR A 56 -24.38 -4.23 7.87
C TYR A 56 -23.06 -4.27 7.09
N GLY A 57 -22.51 -3.10 6.75
CA GLY A 57 -21.15 -3.04 6.22
C GLY A 57 -20.17 -3.52 7.28
N ASP A 58 -19.21 -4.34 6.88
CA ASP A 58 -18.07 -4.71 7.71
C ASP A 58 -17.05 -3.56 7.65
N ASP A 59 -17.32 -2.53 8.44
CA ASP A 59 -16.72 -1.19 8.34
C ASP A 59 -16.04 -0.77 9.66
N TYR A 60 -14.88 -0.12 9.53
CA TYR A 60 -13.93 0.23 10.60
C TYR A 60 -13.46 1.69 10.46
N GLU A 61 -12.93 2.29 11.52
CA GLU A 61 -12.47 3.69 11.50
C GLU A 61 -11.06 3.85 10.90
N ASP A 62 -10.16 2.91 11.18
CA ASP A 62 -8.76 2.93 10.76
C ASP A 62 -8.35 1.72 9.90
N TYR A 63 -7.14 1.76 9.34
CA TYR A 63 -6.61 0.72 8.46
C TYR A 63 -6.16 -0.53 9.20
N GLN A 64 -5.56 -0.37 10.38
CA GLN A 64 -4.89 -1.45 11.10
C GLN A 64 -5.93 -2.40 11.71
N THR A 65 -6.97 -1.90 12.36
CA THR A 65 -8.09 -2.74 12.85
C THR A 65 -8.78 -3.47 11.69
N ALA A 66 -8.95 -2.81 10.54
CA ALA A 66 -9.54 -3.43 9.36
C ALA A 66 -8.63 -4.48 8.70
N LYS A 67 -7.31 -4.29 8.77
CA LYS A 67 -6.29 -5.25 8.30
C LYS A 67 -6.24 -6.48 9.21
N GLU A 68 -6.27 -6.29 10.52
CA GLU A 68 -6.33 -7.37 11.50
C GLU A 68 -7.60 -8.21 11.33
N ARG A 69 -8.77 -7.58 11.13
CA ARG A 69 -10.01 -8.28 10.79
C ARG A 69 -9.90 -9.08 9.50
N ALA A 70 -9.27 -8.54 8.46
CA ALA A 70 -9.06 -9.29 7.22
C ALA A 70 -8.12 -10.49 7.40
N LEU A 71 -7.06 -10.36 8.21
CA LEU A 71 -6.16 -11.46 8.56
C LEU A 71 -6.85 -12.54 9.40
N GLU A 72 -7.81 -12.17 10.26
CA GLU A 72 -8.68 -13.11 10.96
C GLU A 72 -9.60 -13.86 9.97
N LEU A 73 -10.36 -13.13 9.14
CA LEU A 73 -11.28 -13.70 8.15
C LEU A 73 -10.58 -14.63 7.13
N ASN A 74 -9.35 -14.31 6.75
CA ASN A 74 -8.53 -15.17 5.87
C ASN A 74 -8.18 -16.53 6.49
N LYS A 75 -8.14 -16.67 7.83
CA LYS A 75 -7.95 -17.96 8.51
C LYS A 75 -9.20 -18.84 8.50
N SER A 76 -10.37 -18.24 8.27
CA SER A 76 -11.67 -18.91 8.19
C SER A 76 -12.19 -19.08 6.75
N VAL A 77 -11.33 -19.00 5.73
CA VAL A 77 -11.69 -19.31 4.34
C VAL A 77 -11.80 -20.82 4.17
N ASP A 78 -13.04 -21.32 4.19
CA ASP A 78 -13.40 -22.74 4.10
C ASP A 78 -13.52 -23.26 2.66
N PHE A 79 -13.31 -22.40 1.64
CA PHE A 79 -13.52 -22.78 0.25
C PHE A 79 -12.34 -23.56 -0.35
N ASN A 80 -12.55 -24.85 -0.60
CA ASN A 80 -11.55 -25.72 -1.20
C ASN A 80 -11.52 -25.64 -2.74
N ILE A 81 -10.43 -25.12 -3.30
CA ILE A 81 -10.20 -25.07 -4.76
C ILE A 81 -10.03 -26.49 -5.36
N ASP A 82 -9.59 -27.49 -4.59
CA ASP A 82 -9.37 -28.85 -5.09
C ASP A 82 -10.67 -29.65 -5.29
N GLU A 83 -11.79 -29.20 -4.73
CA GLU A 83 -13.12 -29.79 -4.97
C GLU A 83 -13.77 -29.31 -6.28
N LEU A 84 -13.22 -28.28 -6.93
CA LEU A 84 -13.74 -27.80 -8.21
C LEU A 84 -13.58 -28.84 -9.34
N PRO A 85 -14.55 -28.96 -10.27
CA PRO A 85 -14.46 -29.82 -11.45
C PRO A 85 -13.59 -29.18 -12.55
N LEU A 86 -12.34 -28.86 -12.20
CA LEU A 86 -11.33 -28.21 -13.03
C LEU A 86 -10.09 -29.11 -13.16
N SER A 87 -9.35 -28.98 -14.27
CA SER A 87 -8.06 -29.65 -14.42
C SER A 87 -7.02 -29.13 -13.41
N PRO A 88 -5.94 -29.88 -13.13
CA PRO A 88 -4.88 -29.43 -12.21
C PRO A 88 -4.27 -28.07 -12.61
N ALA A 89 -4.11 -27.82 -13.91
CA ALA A 89 -3.57 -26.56 -14.43
C ALA A 89 -4.52 -25.37 -14.22
N GLU A 90 -5.84 -25.60 -14.34
CA GLU A 90 -6.85 -24.57 -14.08
C GLU A 90 -7.00 -24.26 -12.58
N LYS A 91 -6.89 -25.28 -11.72
CA LYS A 91 -6.85 -25.11 -10.26
C LYS A 91 -5.64 -24.27 -9.84
N GLU A 92 -4.47 -24.57 -10.38
CA GLU A 92 -3.27 -23.79 -10.10
C GLU A 92 -3.35 -22.36 -10.66
N SER A 93 -3.86 -22.20 -11.88
CA SER A 93 -4.16 -20.88 -12.44
C SER A 93 -5.12 -20.07 -11.56
N LEU A 94 -6.11 -20.71 -10.91
CA LEU A 94 -7.00 -20.06 -9.97
C LEU A 94 -6.31 -19.68 -8.66
N ARG A 95 -5.46 -20.55 -8.08
CA ARG A 95 -4.64 -20.21 -6.89
C ARG A 95 -3.79 -18.97 -7.13
N LEU A 96 -3.03 -18.96 -8.24
CA LEU A 96 -2.17 -17.84 -8.64
C LEU A 96 -2.98 -16.54 -8.85
N LYS A 97 -4.17 -16.63 -9.44
CA LYS A 97 -5.09 -15.47 -9.57
C LYS A 97 -5.60 -14.96 -8.22
N VAL A 98 -5.87 -15.85 -7.27
CA VAL A 98 -6.29 -15.49 -5.89
C VAL A 98 -5.15 -14.82 -5.13
N GLU A 99 -3.96 -15.45 -5.10
CA GLU A 99 -2.77 -14.89 -4.46
C GLU A 99 -2.45 -13.51 -5.07
N LYS A 100 -2.32 -13.41 -6.40
CA LYS A 100 -2.04 -12.13 -7.06
C LYS A 100 -3.07 -11.06 -6.73
N ALA A 101 -4.36 -11.40 -6.75
CA ALA A 101 -5.43 -10.46 -6.45
C ALA A 101 -5.38 -9.96 -5.00
N LEU A 102 -4.97 -10.80 -4.05
CA LEU A 102 -4.74 -10.42 -2.65
C LEU A 102 -3.43 -9.62 -2.49
N THR A 103 -2.29 -10.13 -2.96
CA THR A 103 -0.97 -9.49 -2.81
C THR A 103 -0.89 -8.10 -3.43
N ALA A 104 -1.45 -7.88 -4.62
CA ALA A 104 -1.44 -6.56 -5.27
C ALA A 104 -2.19 -5.49 -4.46
N LYS A 105 -3.19 -5.94 -3.69
CA LYS A 105 -4.18 -5.16 -2.94
C LYS A 105 -3.74 -4.93 -1.49
N MET A 106 -3.04 -5.90 -0.89
CA MET A 106 -2.21 -5.72 0.30
C MET A 106 -1.19 -4.60 0.06
N ARG A 107 -0.28 -4.80 -0.91
CA ARG A 107 0.78 -3.84 -1.26
C ARG A 107 0.25 -2.43 -1.54
N LEU A 108 -0.87 -2.30 -2.24
CA LEU A 108 -1.46 -1.01 -2.58
C LEU A 108 -1.93 -0.22 -1.33
N MET A 109 -2.51 -0.91 -0.35
CA MET A 109 -3.04 -0.28 0.87
C MET A 109 -1.95 -0.11 1.94
N ASP A 110 -1.07 -1.09 2.11
CA ASP A 110 0.11 -0.99 2.99
C ASP A 110 1.03 0.16 2.57
N GLU A 111 1.24 0.37 1.27
CA GLU A 111 1.97 1.53 0.75
C GLU A 111 1.28 2.85 1.16
N GLU A 112 -0.02 2.98 0.91
CA GLU A 112 -0.73 4.24 1.14
C GLU A 112 -0.84 4.57 2.63
N HIS A 113 -0.94 3.54 3.48
CA HIS A 113 -0.85 3.69 4.94
C HIS A 113 0.57 4.09 5.39
N MET A 114 1.62 3.49 4.85
CA MET A 114 3.01 3.89 5.12
C MET A 114 3.26 5.36 4.72
N MET A 115 2.80 5.77 3.53
CA MET A 115 2.89 7.15 3.08
C MET A 115 2.06 8.11 3.95
N PHE A 116 0.89 7.71 4.44
CA PHE A 116 0.10 8.49 5.40
C PHE A 116 0.84 8.70 6.72
N ASN A 117 1.40 7.64 7.29
CA ASN A 117 2.12 7.70 8.57
C ASN A 117 3.37 8.59 8.46
N GLU A 118 4.13 8.48 7.37
CA GLU A 118 5.30 9.34 7.15
C GLU A 118 4.91 10.80 6.84
N ALA A 119 3.80 11.05 6.14
CA ALA A 119 3.24 12.41 5.98
C ALA A 119 2.92 13.06 7.33
N ALA A 120 2.33 12.31 8.26
CA ALA A 120 2.09 12.77 9.63
C ALA A 120 3.41 13.00 10.41
N LYS A 121 4.35 12.04 10.38
CA LYS A 121 5.66 12.13 11.06
C LYS A 121 6.45 13.37 10.63
N ARG A 122 6.52 13.65 9.33
CA ARG A 122 7.19 14.83 8.75
C ARG A 122 6.66 16.16 9.29
N HIS A 123 5.39 16.21 9.67
CA HIS A 123 4.71 17.41 10.17
C HIS A 123 4.42 17.41 11.68
N ALA A 124 4.90 16.42 12.44
CA ALA A 124 4.70 16.33 13.89
C ALA A 124 5.19 17.59 14.65
N LYS A 125 6.20 18.30 14.11
CA LYS A 125 6.75 19.55 14.64
C LYS A 125 6.33 20.83 13.88
N SER A 126 5.41 20.74 12.92
CA SER A 126 4.87 21.94 12.25
C SER A 126 4.04 22.80 13.23
N PRO A 127 3.95 24.13 13.02
CA PRO A 127 3.01 24.96 13.75
C PRO A 127 1.57 24.46 13.51
N ARG A 128 0.70 24.61 14.51
CA ARG A 128 -0.75 24.41 14.37
C ARG A 128 -1.40 25.80 14.35
N VAL A 129 -2.35 25.99 13.45
CA VAL A 129 -3.19 27.19 13.39
C VAL A 129 -4.15 27.19 14.58
N SER A 130 -4.36 28.34 15.22
CA SER A 130 -5.34 28.48 16.32
C SER A 130 -6.78 28.37 15.81
N ILE A 131 -7.75 28.11 16.68
CA ILE A 131 -9.16 28.03 16.25
C ILE A 131 -9.71 29.42 15.86
N GLU A 132 -9.17 30.48 16.45
CA GLU A 132 -9.48 31.89 16.17
C GLU A 132 -8.85 32.36 14.86
N GLU A 133 -7.64 31.90 14.53
CA GLU A 133 -6.89 32.24 13.30
C GLU A 133 -7.55 31.74 12.00
N LEU A 134 -8.51 30.82 12.08
CA LEU A 134 -9.26 30.32 10.92
C LEU A 134 -10.24 31.39 10.40
N ILE A 135 -10.34 31.54 9.08
CA ILE A 135 -11.25 32.49 8.43
C ILE A 135 -12.28 31.71 7.62
N LEU A 136 -13.53 31.73 8.07
CA LEU A 136 -14.70 31.17 7.40
C LEU A 136 -15.71 32.29 7.14
N LYS A 137 -16.71 32.04 6.28
CA LYS A 137 -17.88 32.95 6.15
C LYS A 137 -18.90 32.63 7.26
N PRO A 138 -19.66 33.62 7.77
CA PRO A 138 -20.51 33.47 8.96
C PRO A 138 -21.47 32.28 8.94
N ASP A 139 -22.06 31.99 7.77
CA ASP A 139 -23.01 30.88 7.55
C ASP A 139 -22.42 29.48 7.84
N ASN A 140 -21.09 29.40 7.97
CA ASN A 140 -20.32 28.15 8.00
C ASN A 140 -19.54 27.97 9.31
N GLU A 141 -19.76 28.85 10.30
CA GLU A 141 -19.03 28.85 11.58
C GLU A 141 -19.26 27.56 12.39
N ASN A 142 -20.38 26.87 12.16
CA ASN A 142 -20.64 25.52 12.67
C ASN A 142 -19.61 24.46 12.20
N LEU A 143 -18.88 24.71 11.11
CA LEU A 143 -17.82 23.82 10.60
C LEU A 143 -16.44 24.12 11.22
N ARG A 144 -16.24 25.29 11.86
CA ARG A 144 -14.94 25.71 12.43
C ARG A 144 -14.34 24.68 13.39
N PRO A 145 -15.07 24.10 14.37
CA PRO A 145 -14.47 23.12 15.31
C PRO A 145 -14.01 21.83 14.61
N LEU A 146 -14.73 21.41 13.57
CA LEU A 146 -14.44 20.20 12.80
C LEU A 146 -13.20 20.39 11.91
N LEU A 147 -13.08 21.56 11.29
CA LEU A 147 -11.89 21.98 10.56
C LEU A 147 -10.67 22.08 11.51
N PHE A 148 -10.85 22.69 12.68
CA PHE A 148 -9.79 22.84 13.67
C PHE A 148 -9.24 21.50 14.16
N GLU A 149 -10.09 20.54 14.54
CA GLU A 149 -9.61 19.21 14.97
C GLU A 149 -8.89 18.45 13.84
N ALA A 150 -9.32 18.60 12.58
CA ALA A 150 -8.60 18.04 11.44
C ALA A 150 -7.20 18.65 11.25
N LEU A 151 -7.06 19.98 11.37
CA LEU A 151 -5.79 20.70 11.24
C LEU A 151 -4.88 20.52 12.46
N LYS A 152 -5.44 20.33 13.65
CA LYS A 152 -4.70 19.99 14.88
C LYS A 152 -3.97 18.65 14.76
N GLN A 153 -4.59 17.68 14.09
CA GLN A 153 -3.98 16.39 13.75
C GLN A 153 -3.04 16.47 12.53
N MET A 154 -3.46 17.17 11.48
CA MET A 154 -2.74 17.28 10.21
C MET A 154 -2.62 18.76 9.77
N PRO A 155 -1.68 19.54 10.36
CA PRO A 155 -1.62 21.00 10.17
C PRO A 155 -1.19 21.45 8.77
N TYR A 156 -0.88 20.50 7.90
CA TYR A 156 -0.46 20.73 6.52
C TYR A 156 -1.61 20.71 5.51
N LEU A 157 -2.81 20.24 5.85
CA LEU A 157 -3.91 20.06 4.88
C LEU A 157 -4.33 21.38 4.23
N HIS A 158 -4.55 21.37 2.91
CA HIS A 158 -5.23 22.46 2.19
C HIS A 158 -6.65 22.06 1.74
N PHE A 159 -7.08 20.82 2.03
CA PHE A 159 -8.40 20.28 1.71
C PHE A 159 -8.83 19.31 2.82
N VAL A 160 -9.98 19.56 3.43
CA VAL A 160 -10.52 18.80 4.57
C VAL A 160 -11.92 18.30 4.22
N LEU A 161 -12.09 16.99 4.14
CA LEU A 161 -13.40 16.36 3.98
C LEU A 161 -14.08 16.24 5.34
N LEU A 162 -15.37 16.63 5.43
CA LEU A 162 -16.22 16.43 6.60
C LEU A 162 -17.38 15.47 6.24
N PRO A 163 -17.18 14.14 6.39
CA PRO A 163 -18.06 13.16 5.76
C PRO A 163 -19.49 13.15 6.29
N THR A 164 -19.68 13.41 7.59
CA THR A 164 -20.98 13.47 8.27
C THR A 164 -21.96 14.44 7.60
N PHE A 165 -21.43 15.56 7.10
CA PHE A 165 -22.20 16.63 6.46
C PHE A 165 -22.17 16.55 4.93
N ARG A 166 -21.38 15.63 4.36
CA ARG A 166 -21.06 15.55 2.92
C ARG A 166 -20.56 16.88 2.35
N VAL A 167 -19.67 17.54 3.08
CA VAL A 167 -18.99 18.76 2.63
C VAL A 167 -17.48 18.55 2.63
N TYR A 168 -16.76 19.38 1.90
CA TYR A 168 -15.34 19.62 2.10
C TYR A 168 -15.10 21.11 2.34
N LEU A 169 -14.02 21.44 3.03
CA LEU A 169 -13.46 22.78 3.08
C LEU A 169 -12.12 22.79 2.33
N GLN A 170 -11.85 23.85 1.58
CA GLN A 170 -10.59 24.06 0.86
C GLN A 170 -9.98 25.40 1.26
N LEU A 171 -8.66 25.39 1.48
CA LEU A 171 -7.86 26.59 1.73
C LEU A 171 -7.72 27.39 0.44
N THR A 172 -8.23 28.63 0.43
CA THR A 172 -8.21 29.55 -0.73
C THR A 172 -7.33 30.78 -0.52
N GLY A 173 -6.94 31.07 0.72
CA GLY A 173 -6.01 32.13 1.11
C GLY A 173 -5.38 31.85 2.48
N PRO A 174 -4.56 32.77 3.03
CA PRO A 174 -3.95 32.62 4.36
C PRO A 174 -5.02 32.38 5.44
N ASN A 175 -5.08 31.14 5.95
CA ASN A 175 -6.13 30.62 6.83
C ASN A 175 -7.59 30.80 6.35
N THR A 176 -7.82 31.18 5.10
CA THR A 176 -9.16 31.36 4.52
C THR A 176 -9.68 30.06 3.93
N TRP A 177 -10.82 29.59 4.43
CA TRP A 177 -11.44 28.33 4.04
C TRP A 177 -12.84 28.56 3.44
N GLU A 178 -13.06 28.01 2.25
CA GLU A 178 -14.38 27.94 1.63
C GLU A 178 -14.86 26.49 1.59
N TRP A 179 -16.17 26.27 1.79
CA TRP A 179 -16.77 24.93 1.70
C TRP A 179 -17.55 24.72 0.41
N SER A 180 -17.73 23.46 0.04
CA SER A 180 -18.71 23.03 -0.95
C SER A 180 -19.15 21.59 -0.69
N TYR A 181 -20.18 21.12 -1.39
CA TYR A 181 -20.67 19.74 -1.28
C TYR A 181 -19.64 18.74 -1.83
N ALA A 182 -19.43 17.65 -1.09
CA ALA A 182 -18.51 16.59 -1.45
C ALA A 182 -19.24 15.43 -2.15
N GLY A 183 -18.87 15.15 -3.40
CA GLY A 183 -19.19 13.91 -4.09
C GLY A 183 -18.10 12.85 -3.93
N VAL A 184 -18.24 11.75 -4.67
CA VAL A 184 -17.26 10.64 -4.73
C VAL A 184 -15.86 11.10 -5.18
N ARG A 185 -15.79 12.16 -6.01
CA ARG A 185 -14.52 12.75 -6.46
C ARG A 185 -13.84 13.49 -5.32
N GLU A 186 -14.57 14.35 -4.62
CA GLU A 186 -14.10 15.22 -3.54
C GLU A 186 -13.69 14.40 -2.32
N ALA A 187 -14.45 13.34 -2.03
CA ALA A 187 -14.09 12.33 -1.04
C ALA A 187 -12.73 11.65 -1.34
N LYS A 188 -12.50 11.29 -2.61
CA LYS A 188 -11.21 10.74 -3.09
C LYS A 188 -10.08 11.77 -3.10
N ILE A 189 -10.37 13.07 -3.18
CA ILE A 189 -9.38 14.14 -3.03
C ILE A 189 -8.99 14.25 -1.54
N GLY A 190 -9.97 14.31 -0.63
CA GLY A 190 -9.73 14.41 0.81
C GLY A 190 -8.89 13.27 1.38
N TYR A 191 -9.17 12.02 1.00
CA TYR A 191 -8.33 10.87 1.38
C TYR A 191 -6.88 11.01 0.89
N LYS A 192 -6.68 11.45 -0.37
CA LYS A 192 -5.32 11.62 -0.93
C LYS A 192 -4.59 12.82 -0.37
N GLU A 193 -5.29 13.89 0.00
CA GLU A 193 -4.69 15.10 0.57
C GLU A 193 -3.95 14.79 1.88
N ARG A 194 -4.55 13.94 2.74
CA ARG A 194 -3.94 13.39 3.97
C ARG A 194 -2.55 12.81 3.75
N ILE A 195 -2.26 12.29 2.57
CA ILE A 195 -0.96 11.73 2.20
C ILE A 195 -0.15 12.77 1.41
N ALA A 196 -0.67 13.20 0.26
CA ALA A 196 0.02 14.02 -0.72
C ALA A 196 0.58 15.32 -0.13
N ARG A 197 -0.21 15.98 0.73
CA ARG A 197 0.10 17.32 1.22
C ARG A 197 1.25 17.33 2.23
N GLY A 198 1.45 16.24 2.98
CA GLY A 198 2.64 16.07 3.84
C GLY A 198 3.96 15.89 3.07
N PHE A 199 3.87 15.78 1.74
CA PHE A 199 4.99 15.82 0.80
C PHE A 199 4.99 17.07 -0.09
N GLY A 200 4.15 18.07 0.23
CA GLY A 200 3.97 19.30 -0.56
C GLY A 200 3.18 19.12 -1.86
N LEU A 201 2.61 17.93 -2.10
CA LEU A 201 1.87 17.59 -3.32
C LEU A 201 0.36 17.79 -3.10
N SER A 202 -0.43 17.72 -4.18
CA SER A 202 -1.88 17.89 -4.13
C SER A 202 -2.63 16.55 -4.20
N GLY A 203 -3.61 16.35 -3.32
CA GLY A 203 -4.53 15.20 -3.36
C GLY A 203 -5.43 15.17 -4.60
N ALA A 204 -5.58 16.32 -5.27
CA ALA A 204 -6.28 16.44 -6.56
C ALA A 204 -5.43 16.06 -7.78
N ALA A 205 -4.12 15.82 -7.62
CA ALA A 205 -3.23 15.44 -8.71
C ALA A 205 -3.40 13.96 -9.14
N HIS A 206 -2.78 13.58 -10.26
CA HIS A 206 -2.81 12.21 -10.77
C HIS A 206 -2.12 11.23 -9.80
N TRP A 207 -2.91 10.44 -9.09
CA TRP A 207 -2.46 9.70 -7.90
C TRP A 207 -1.23 8.80 -8.12
N GLY A 208 -1.19 8.04 -9.23
CA GLY A 208 -0.02 7.21 -9.55
C GLY A 208 1.27 8.00 -9.82
N LYS A 209 1.16 9.27 -10.24
CA LYS A 209 2.32 10.17 -10.35
C LYS A 209 2.69 10.74 -8.97
N THR A 210 1.70 11.15 -8.17
CA THR A 210 1.90 11.59 -6.79
C THR A 210 2.65 10.54 -5.96
N LYS A 211 2.21 9.28 -5.97
CA LYS A 211 2.88 8.18 -5.25
C LYS A 211 4.31 7.92 -5.77
N ALA A 212 4.52 7.95 -7.09
CA ALA A 212 5.87 7.85 -7.65
C ALA A 212 6.80 8.97 -7.16
N THR A 213 6.33 10.22 -7.10
CA THR A 213 7.10 11.34 -6.53
C THR A 213 7.38 11.14 -5.04
N ILE A 214 6.40 10.65 -4.25
CA ILE A 214 6.60 10.36 -2.83
C ILE A 214 7.69 9.29 -2.64
N ARG A 215 7.67 8.18 -3.41
CA ARG A 215 8.73 7.16 -3.38
C ARG A 215 10.11 7.76 -3.64
N SER A 216 10.22 8.66 -4.62
CA SER A 216 11.46 9.37 -4.93
C SER A 216 11.93 10.30 -3.79
N MET A 217 11.01 10.87 -3.00
CA MET A 217 11.34 11.63 -1.79
C MET A 217 11.76 10.73 -0.61
N LEU A 218 11.24 9.51 -0.53
CA LEU A 218 11.55 8.54 0.53
C LEU A 218 12.84 7.74 0.27
N LEU A 219 13.22 7.50 -0.98
CA LEU A 219 14.43 6.72 -1.33
C LEU A 219 15.77 7.27 -0.75
N PRO A 220 16.01 8.61 -0.69
CA PRO A 220 17.17 9.17 0.01
C PRO A 220 17.14 8.94 1.54
N GLN A 221 15.94 8.88 2.13
CA GLN A 221 15.74 8.57 3.54
C GLN A 221 15.99 7.07 3.79
N ALA A 222 15.54 6.19 2.90
CA ALA A 222 15.82 4.75 2.94
C ALA A 222 17.32 4.42 2.90
N ASN A 223 18.12 5.15 2.11
CA ASN A 223 19.59 4.99 2.12
C ASN A 223 20.27 5.49 3.40
N LYS A 224 19.62 6.34 4.22
CA LYS A 224 20.10 6.66 5.57
C LYS A 224 19.83 5.53 6.56
N LEU A 225 18.84 4.67 6.32
CA LEU A 225 18.51 3.54 7.21
C LEU A 225 19.67 2.54 7.29
N LEU A 226 20.44 2.39 6.22
CA LEU A 226 21.73 1.66 6.19
C LEU A 226 22.74 2.16 7.24
N GLN A 227 22.54 3.33 7.84
CA GLN A 227 23.40 3.86 8.90
C GLN A 227 22.91 3.55 10.32
N HIS A 228 21.64 3.16 10.51
CA HIS A 228 21.08 2.81 11.81
C HIS A 228 21.65 1.49 12.33
N ALA A 229 22.02 1.43 13.62
CA ALA A 229 22.68 0.26 14.21
C ALA A 229 21.78 -1.00 14.23
N SER A 230 20.48 -0.83 14.44
CA SER A 230 19.47 -1.91 14.36
C SER A 230 19.43 -2.54 12.97
N VAL A 231 19.37 -1.71 11.93
CA VAL A 231 19.35 -2.11 10.51
C VAL A 231 20.68 -2.77 10.13
N LYS A 232 21.83 -2.19 10.53
CA LYS A 232 23.14 -2.82 10.33
C LYS A 232 23.19 -4.22 10.93
N ARG A 233 22.78 -4.39 12.20
CA ARG A 233 22.77 -5.70 12.86
C ARG A 233 21.90 -6.72 12.12
N MET A 234 20.71 -6.33 11.68
CA MET A 234 19.82 -7.19 10.88
C MET A 234 20.47 -7.59 9.54
N LEU A 235 21.12 -6.65 8.86
CA LEU A 235 21.80 -6.88 7.59
C LEU A 235 23.10 -7.70 7.74
N ASP A 236 23.80 -7.58 8.86
CA ASP A 236 24.97 -8.40 9.21
C ASP A 236 24.55 -9.84 9.56
N GLU A 237 23.43 -10.01 10.26
CA GLU A 237 22.83 -11.31 10.58
C GLU A 237 22.33 -12.03 9.32
N ALA A 238 21.61 -11.31 8.45
CA ALA A 238 21.20 -11.79 7.14
C ALA A 238 22.40 -12.23 6.28
N LEU A 239 23.47 -11.43 6.25
CA LEU A 239 24.68 -11.76 5.49
C LEU A 239 25.39 -13.02 6.03
N ARG A 240 25.39 -13.24 7.36
CA ARG A 240 25.89 -14.50 7.97
C ARG A 240 25.04 -15.70 7.57
N ASN A 241 23.73 -15.51 7.43
CA ASN A 241 22.79 -16.52 6.91
C ASN A 241 22.87 -16.69 5.37
N GLY A 242 23.80 -16.00 4.70
CA GLY A 242 24.00 -16.05 3.24
C GLY A 242 23.00 -15.21 2.42
N GLN A 243 22.06 -14.54 3.07
CA GLN A 243 21.06 -13.69 2.44
C GLN A 243 21.72 -12.40 1.92
N ARG A 244 21.64 -12.18 0.60
CA ARG A 244 22.28 -11.05 -0.10
C ARG A 244 21.29 -10.05 -0.71
N VAL A 245 20.01 -10.42 -0.73
CA VAL A 245 18.90 -9.56 -1.15
C VAL A 245 17.73 -9.78 -0.21
N LEU A 246 17.30 -8.72 0.49
CA LEU A 246 16.11 -8.73 1.34
C LEU A 246 15.10 -7.73 0.78
N VAL A 247 13.85 -8.17 0.63
CA VAL A 247 12.74 -7.36 0.12
C VAL A 247 11.80 -7.04 1.27
N SER A 248 11.54 -5.76 1.51
CA SER A 248 10.56 -5.30 2.50
C SER A 248 9.68 -4.21 1.89
N GLY A 249 8.41 -4.54 1.66
CA GLY A 249 7.48 -3.68 0.93
C GLY A 249 8.00 -3.29 -0.46
N ASN A 250 8.25 -1.99 -0.63
CA ASN A 250 8.79 -1.40 -1.87
C ASN A 250 10.32 -1.22 -1.87
N PHE A 251 11.02 -1.59 -0.81
CA PHE A 251 12.48 -1.50 -0.68
C PHE A 251 13.14 -2.86 -0.86
N VAL A 252 14.34 -2.85 -1.46
CA VAL A 252 15.22 -4.01 -1.58
C VAL A 252 16.59 -3.64 -1.02
N PHE A 253 16.94 -4.23 0.12
CA PHE A 253 18.30 -4.21 0.63
C PHE A 253 19.13 -5.18 -0.21
N TRP A 254 20.27 -4.73 -0.70
CA TRP A 254 21.03 -5.42 -1.73
C TRP A 254 22.54 -5.33 -1.46
N PHE A 255 23.20 -6.48 -1.33
CA PHE A 255 24.61 -6.61 -0.97
C PHE A 255 25.52 -7.06 -2.12
N GLU A 256 26.64 -6.37 -2.34
CA GLU A 256 27.67 -6.75 -3.32
C GLU A 256 29.09 -6.65 -2.72
N ASP A 257 29.86 -7.75 -2.76
CA ASP A 257 31.27 -7.79 -2.29
C ASP A 257 32.27 -7.11 -3.23
N LYS A 258 31.95 -7.01 -4.53
CA LYS A 258 32.91 -6.63 -5.57
C LYS A 258 32.63 -5.20 -6.05
N ASN A 259 33.59 -4.32 -5.82
CA ASN A 259 33.64 -2.94 -6.35
C ASN A 259 32.43 -2.04 -5.98
N GLN A 260 31.65 -2.39 -4.96
CA GLN A 260 30.53 -1.60 -4.43
C GLN A 260 30.62 -1.44 -2.90
N ILE A 261 29.90 -0.48 -2.34
CA ILE A 261 29.90 -0.14 -0.91
C ILE A 261 28.93 -1.05 -0.14
N GLY A 262 29.18 -2.38 -0.16
CA GLY A 262 28.44 -3.36 0.64
C GLY A 262 26.93 -3.36 0.43
N TRP A 263 26.17 -3.09 1.51
CA TRP A 263 24.71 -3.00 1.47
C TRP A 263 24.23 -1.68 0.87
N SER A 264 23.27 -1.76 -0.05
CA SER A 264 22.61 -0.65 -0.74
C SER A 264 21.09 -0.80 -0.69
N VAL A 265 20.32 0.30 -0.87
CA VAL A 265 18.85 0.21 -1.01
C VAL A 265 18.41 0.53 -2.44
N LYS A 266 17.64 -0.38 -3.03
CA LYS A 266 17.00 -0.29 -4.35
C LYS A 266 15.48 -0.30 -4.18
N ALA A 267 14.74 0.12 -5.21
CA ALA A 267 13.27 0.05 -5.22
C ALA A 267 12.77 -1.24 -5.88
N VAL A 268 11.59 -1.75 -5.52
CA VAL A 268 10.90 -2.82 -6.27
C VAL A 268 10.23 -2.25 -7.52
N ASN A 269 10.24 -2.98 -8.65
CA ASN A 269 9.43 -2.60 -9.81
C ASN A 269 7.97 -3.04 -9.64
N GLU A 270 7.07 -2.10 -9.43
CA GLU A 270 5.63 -2.40 -9.37
C GLU A 270 5.05 -2.81 -10.73
N SER A 271 5.48 -2.16 -11.82
CA SER A 271 4.81 -2.28 -13.13
C SER A 271 4.86 -3.68 -13.75
N GLU A 272 6.01 -4.37 -13.72
CA GLU A 272 6.16 -5.71 -14.32
C GLU A 272 5.77 -6.83 -13.35
N ASN A 273 5.99 -6.64 -12.04
CA ASN A 273 5.50 -7.57 -11.03
C ASN A 273 3.95 -7.56 -10.93
N THR A 274 3.26 -6.57 -11.51
CA THR A 274 1.78 -6.50 -11.52
C THR A 274 1.13 -6.63 -12.90
N SER A 275 1.80 -6.31 -14.01
CA SER A 275 1.28 -6.55 -15.35
C SER A 275 1.01 -8.04 -15.63
N ASN A 276 0.13 -8.31 -16.60
CA ASN A 276 -0.10 -9.60 -17.28
C ASN A 276 0.03 -10.85 -16.39
N GLY A 277 -0.77 -10.92 -15.32
CA GLY A 277 -0.93 -12.10 -14.45
C GLY A 277 0.31 -12.69 -13.77
N ASN A 278 1.48 -12.07 -13.94
CA ASN A 278 2.72 -12.40 -13.22
C ASN A 278 2.51 -12.52 -11.71
N THR A 279 2.92 -13.66 -11.13
CA THR A 279 2.86 -13.96 -9.67
C THR A 279 4.29 -14.14 -9.14
N LEU A 280 4.57 -13.79 -7.88
CA LEU A 280 5.93 -13.83 -7.33
C LEU A 280 6.46 -15.28 -7.28
N TRP A 281 7.66 -15.51 -7.82
CA TRP A 281 8.35 -16.80 -7.72
C TRP A 281 9.36 -16.74 -6.58
N LYS A 282 9.00 -17.25 -5.39
CA LYS A 282 9.81 -17.11 -4.16
C LYS A 282 11.15 -17.85 -4.24
N GLU A 283 11.19 -18.97 -4.97
CA GLU A 283 12.37 -19.82 -5.16
C GLU A 283 13.28 -19.31 -6.31
N GLY A 284 12.87 -18.22 -6.99
CA GLY A 284 13.58 -17.66 -8.12
C GLY A 284 14.80 -16.82 -7.73
N THR A 285 15.71 -16.65 -8.69
CA THR A 285 16.92 -15.84 -8.53
C THR A 285 16.83 -14.52 -9.31
N ILE A 286 17.55 -13.50 -8.83
CA ILE A 286 17.69 -12.19 -9.49
C ILE A 286 19.06 -12.13 -10.17
N ILE A 287 19.10 -11.96 -11.49
CA ILE A 287 20.35 -11.75 -12.25
C ILE A 287 20.58 -10.25 -12.46
N SER A 288 21.52 -9.66 -11.73
CA SER A 288 21.94 -8.29 -11.98
C SER A 288 23.00 -8.24 -13.10
N LYS A 289 22.58 -7.72 -14.26
CA LYS A 289 23.43 -7.49 -15.45
C LYS A 289 23.81 -6.00 -15.62
N ASN A 290 23.35 -5.14 -14.72
CA ASN A 290 23.53 -3.69 -14.74
C ASN A 290 23.45 -3.13 -13.30
N HIS A 291 23.75 -1.86 -13.11
CA HIS A 291 23.67 -1.17 -11.81
C HIS A 291 22.32 -0.45 -11.62
N GLY A 292 21.22 -1.07 -12.08
CA GLY A 292 19.88 -0.49 -12.02
C GLY A 292 19.37 -0.23 -10.59
N ARG A 293 18.74 0.93 -10.39
CA ARG A 293 18.15 1.38 -9.11
C ARG A 293 16.87 0.65 -8.72
N ILE A 294 16.24 -0.04 -9.67
CA ILE A 294 15.00 -0.80 -9.48
C ILE A 294 15.28 -2.29 -9.71
N VAL A 295 14.74 -3.11 -8.82
CA VAL A 295 14.75 -4.58 -8.88
C VAL A 295 13.37 -5.06 -9.34
N VAL A 296 13.32 -5.71 -10.50
CA VAL A 296 12.22 -6.60 -10.89
C VAL A 296 12.46 -7.93 -10.17
N LEU A 297 11.45 -8.44 -9.47
CA LEU A 297 11.57 -9.68 -8.70
C LEU A 297 11.35 -10.88 -9.63
N PRO A 298 11.75 -12.10 -9.26
CA PRO A 298 11.43 -13.29 -10.04
C PRO A 298 9.91 -13.52 -10.03
N TYR A 299 9.34 -13.92 -11.16
CA TYR A 299 7.89 -14.10 -11.30
C TYR A 299 7.52 -15.21 -12.27
N THR A 300 6.39 -15.87 -12.04
CA THR A 300 5.77 -16.85 -12.94
C THR A 300 4.72 -16.14 -13.78
N LYS A 301 4.80 -16.24 -15.12
CA LYS A 301 3.80 -15.67 -16.06
C LYS A 301 2.46 -16.43 -15.99
N GLU A 302 1.42 -15.87 -16.62
CA GLU A 302 0.13 -16.56 -16.87
C GLU A 302 0.29 -17.91 -17.59
N SER A 303 1.36 -18.09 -18.38
CA SER A 303 1.71 -19.34 -19.07
C SER A 303 2.38 -20.40 -18.19
N GLY A 304 2.61 -20.13 -16.89
CA GLY A 304 3.44 -20.97 -16.02
C GLY A 304 4.95 -20.80 -16.22
N GLU A 305 5.39 -19.93 -17.12
CA GLU A 305 6.82 -19.70 -17.37
C GLU A 305 7.47 -18.90 -16.23
N HIS A 306 8.45 -19.49 -15.55
CA HIS A 306 9.26 -18.82 -14.54
C HIS A 306 10.28 -17.85 -15.16
N VAL A 307 10.19 -16.58 -14.79
CA VAL A 307 11.11 -15.51 -15.17
C VAL A 307 11.99 -15.15 -13.98
N ARG A 308 13.31 -15.19 -14.18
CA ARG A 308 14.29 -14.71 -13.19
C ARG A 308 14.22 -13.19 -13.05
N GLY A 309 14.38 -12.70 -11.84
CA GLY A 309 14.38 -11.26 -11.55
C GLY A 309 15.59 -10.55 -12.19
N TYR A 310 15.53 -9.23 -12.31
CA TYR A 310 16.61 -8.45 -12.90
C TYR A 310 16.58 -6.97 -12.45
N THR A 311 17.71 -6.27 -12.61
CA THR A 311 17.82 -4.84 -12.28
C THR A 311 17.58 -3.95 -13.51
N LYS A 312 17.00 -2.76 -13.30
CA LYS A 312 16.85 -1.70 -14.31
C LYS A 312 16.71 -0.30 -13.66
N ASN A 313 16.57 0.74 -14.48
CA ASN A 313 16.28 2.11 -14.03
C ASN A 313 14.76 2.40 -14.04
N ALA A 314 14.35 3.56 -13.51
CA ALA A 314 12.98 4.03 -13.62
C ALA A 314 12.60 4.40 -15.07
N PRO A 315 11.30 4.40 -15.43
CA PRO A 315 10.86 5.06 -16.65
C PRO A 315 11.33 6.53 -16.65
N ASN A 316 11.97 6.96 -17.74
CA ASN A 316 12.62 8.26 -17.94
C ASN A 316 14.01 8.46 -17.26
N ASP A 317 14.53 7.53 -16.44
CA ASP A 317 15.89 7.60 -15.85
C ASP A 317 17.01 7.16 -16.84
N GLY A 318 16.67 6.93 -18.12
CA GLY A 318 17.57 6.34 -19.11
C GLY A 318 17.94 4.87 -18.82
N ASN A 319 18.82 4.29 -19.63
CA ASN A 319 19.27 2.91 -19.44
C ASN A 319 20.20 2.78 -18.22
N ALA A 320 20.01 1.71 -17.44
CA ALA A 320 20.92 1.39 -16.34
C ALA A 320 22.32 1.02 -16.87
N LEU A 321 23.37 1.51 -16.21
CA LEU A 321 24.77 1.23 -16.60
C LEU A 321 25.04 -0.28 -16.61
N PRO A 322 25.44 -0.88 -17.74
CA PRO A 322 25.69 -2.31 -17.84
C PRO A 322 26.93 -2.72 -17.05
N ARG A 323 26.91 -3.93 -16.48
CA ARG A 323 28.09 -4.58 -15.89
C ARG A 323 28.95 -5.20 -16.99
N HIS A 324 30.23 -5.47 -16.69
CA HIS A 324 30.97 -6.41 -17.52
C HIS A 324 30.38 -7.83 -17.36
N LYS A 325 30.46 -8.68 -18.40
CA LYS A 325 29.85 -10.03 -18.37
C LYS A 325 30.35 -10.90 -17.22
N ASN A 326 31.61 -10.72 -16.83
CA ASN A 326 32.27 -11.47 -15.75
C ASN A 326 31.90 -10.93 -14.33
N GLU A 327 31.10 -9.87 -14.26
CA GLU A 327 30.61 -9.24 -13.02
C GLU A 327 29.10 -9.44 -12.83
N TYR A 328 28.45 -10.22 -13.70
CA TYR A 328 27.05 -10.59 -13.52
C TYR A 328 26.89 -11.44 -12.25
N VAL A 329 25.99 -11.01 -11.36
CA VAL A 329 25.67 -11.74 -10.13
C VAL A 329 24.25 -12.30 -10.22
N GLU A 330 24.11 -13.56 -9.83
CA GLU A 330 22.83 -14.23 -9.63
C GLU A 330 22.65 -14.40 -8.12
N LEU A 331 21.60 -13.79 -7.55
CA LEU A 331 21.36 -13.76 -6.11
C LEU A 331 19.99 -14.37 -5.77
N PRO A 332 19.89 -15.21 -4.73
CA PRO A 332 18.60 -15.51 -4.09
C PRO A 332 18.08 -14.26 -3.37
N PHE A 333 16.78 -14.23 -3.08
CA PHE A 333 16.13 -13.15 -2.34
C PHE A 333 15.18 -13.70 -1.29
N GLU A 334 14.95 -12.92 -0.24
CA GLU A 334 13.96 -13.22 0.79
C GLU A 334 12.95 -12.07 0.90
N VAL A 335 11.68 -12.38 1.20
CA VAL A 335 10.65 -11.38 1.46
C VAL A 335 10.36 -11.35 2.96
N LEU A 336 10.61 -10.21 3.58
CA LEU A 336 10.37 -9.98 5.00
C LEU A 336 8.89 -9.63 5.24
N GLU A 337 8.24 -10.37 6.13
CA GLU A 337 6.85 -10.16 6.53
C GLU A 337 6.78 -9.49 7.92
N GLY A 338 5.78 -8.61 8.15
CA GLY A 338 5.47 -8.05 9.48
C GLY A 338 6.35 -6.90 9.99
N ASP A 339 6.49 -6.83 11.32
CA ASP A 339 6.87 -5.64 12.10
C ASP A 339 8.33 -5.17 12.00
N LEU A 340 9.16 -5.80 11.16
CA LEU A 340 10.52 -5.35 10.85
C LEU A 340 10.57 -3.89 10.34
N MET A 341 9.45 -3.35 9.90
CA MET A 341 9.27 -1.94 9.51
C MET A 341 9.30 -0.93 10.68
N ILE A 342 8.99 -1.33 11.92
CA ILE A 342 8.93 -0.39 13.07
C ILE A 342 10.33 0.19 13.35
N GLY A 343 11.34 -0.69 13.44
CA GLY A 343 12.74 -0.31 13.61
C GLY A 343 13.38 0.39 12.41
N LEU A 344 12.71 0.40 11.24
CA LEU A 344 13.20 1.01 9.99
C LEU A 344 12.85 2.51 9.85
N LEU A 345 12.00 3.10 10.70
CA LEU A 345 11.71 4.54 10.68
C LEU A 345 11.98 5.26 12.01
N GLY A 346 12.86 4.68 12.85
CA GLY A 346 13.38 5.30 14.07
C GLY A 346 12.58 5.04 15.35
N GLU A 347 11.52 4.22 15.29
CA GLU A 347 10.83 3.73 16.48
C GLU A 347 11.57 2.51 17.04
N LEU A 348 12.45 2.77 18.00
CA LEU A 348 13.00 1.75 18.89
C LEU A 348 12.17 1.73 20.17
N ASN A 349 11.22 0.79 20.25
CA ASN A 349 10.74 0.32 21.54
C ASN A 349 11.82 -0.60 22.13
N TYR A 350 12.78 0.01 22.84
CA TYR A 350 13.63 -0.69 23.79
C TYR A 350 13.04 -0.54 25.19
N GLU A 351 12.85 -1.69 25.85
CA GLU A 351 13.22 -1.82 27.26
C GLU A 351 14.74 -1.99 27.35
#